data_AF-A0A7T1MIH4-F1
#
_entry.id   AF-A0A7T1MIH4-F1
#
_cell.length_a   1.000
_cell.length_b   1.000
_cell.length_c   1.000
_cell.angle_alpha   90.00
_cell.angle_beta   90.00
_cell.angle_gamma   90.00
#
_symmetry.space_group_name_H-M   'P 1'
#
loop_
_entity.id
_entity.type
_entity.pdbx_description
1 polymer ?
#
loop_
_entity_poly.entity_id
_entity_poly.type
_entity_poly.pdbx_seq_one_letter_code
_entity_poly.pdbx_strand_id
1 'polypeptide(L)'
;MGDFFVGWVYGPWVAAALLVLLALRLLIDEDFDLHSHAWGLFGNAAICFSIGCVCKISWALARGNAMRQLESRLRQELGLR
;
A
#
# COMPACT_ATOMS: atom_id res chain seq x y z
N MET A 1 -13.66 12.89 -6.91
CA MET A 1 -12.90 11.70 -7.36
C MET A 1 -11.53 11.52 -6.68
N GLY A 2 -11.09 12.36 -5.73
CA GLY A 2 -9.78 12.20 -5.07
C GLY A 2 -9.78 11.25 -3.88
N ASP A 3 -10.87 11.23 -3.10
CA ASP A 3 -10.93 10.52 -1.81
C ASP A 3 -10.93 9.00 -1.93
N PHE A 4 -11.58 8.47 -2.97
CA PHE A 4 -11.56 7.02 -3.28
C PHE A 4 -10.14 6.52 -3.58
N PHE A 5 -9.31 7.37 -4.19
CA PHE A 5 -7.99 7.00 -4.65
C PHE A 5 -6.97 7.03 -3.50
N VAL A 6 -7.06 8.02 -2.61
CA VAL A 6 -6.25 8.09 -1.38
C VAL A 6 -6.66 6.96 -0.43
N GLY A 7 -7.95 6.71 -0.24
CA GLY A 7 -8.43 5.59 0.58
C GLY A 7 -7.92 4.22 0.11
N TRP A 8 -7.89 3.98 -1.21
CA TRP A 8 -7.44 2.70 -1.77
C TRP A 8 -5.93 2.48 -1.69
N VAL A 9 -5.13 3.52 -1.94
CA VAL A 9 -3.65 3.41 -1.90
C VAL A 9 -3.13 3.31 -0.47
N TYR A 10 -3.76 4.01 0.48
CA TYR A 10 -3.30 4.04 1.88
C TYR A 10 -4.05 3.06 2.79
N GLY A 11 -5.20 2.55 2.39
CA GLY A 11 -6.00 1.58 3.16
C GLY A 11 -5.21 0.36 3.65
N PRO A 12 -4.42 -0.31 2.79
CA PRO A 12 -3.60 -1.46 3.22
C PRO A 12 -2.56 -1.09 4.27
N TRP A 13 -2.00 0.13 4.20
CA TRP A 13 -1.02 0.61 5.18
C TRP A 13 -1.66 0.96 6.52
N VAL A 14 -2.87 1.55 6.51
CA VAL A 14 -3.64 1.81 7.73
C VAL A 14 -4.05 0.51 8.40
N ALA A 15 -4.53 -0.48 7.63
CA ALA A 15 -4.86 -1.81 8.15
C ALA A 15 -3.62 -2.52 8.75
N ALA A 16 -2.48 -2.46 8.06
CA ALA A 16 -1.21 -2.98 8.59
C ALA A 16 -0.82 -2.31 9.91
N ALA A 17 -0.90 -0.98 10.00
CA ALA A 17 -0.57 -0.26 11.23
C ALA A 17 -1.48 -0.64 12.40
N LEU A 18 -2.79 -0.77 12.15
CA LEU A 18 -3.74 -1.23 13.17
C LEU A 18 -3.44 -2.66 13.64
N LEU A 19 -3.10 -3.57 12.73
CA LEU A 19 -2.71 -4.93 13.07
C LEU A 19 -1.41 -4.98 13.88
N VAL A 20 -0.42 -4.16 13.55
CA VAL A 20 0.82 -4.05 14.37
C VAL A 20 0.50 -3.52 15.76
N LEU A 21 -0.33 -2.49 15.88
CA LEU A 21 -0.72 -1.94 17.19
C LEU A 21 -1.48 -2.98 18.03
N LEU A 22 -2.38 -3.75 17.41
CA LEU A 22 -3.10 -4.82 18.08
C LEU A 22 -2.15 -5.95 18.51
N ALA A 23 -1.24 -6.36 17.64
CA ALA A 23 -0.22 -7.36 17.94
C ALA A 23 0.68 -6.93 19.11
N LEU A 24 1.10 -5.66 19.12
CA LEU A 24 1.93 -5.09 20.17
C LEU A 24 1.19 -5.04 21.52
N ARG A 25 -0.13 -4.74 21.49
CA ARG A 25 -0.97 -4.77 22.69
C ARG A 25 -1.12 -6.19 23.25
N LEU A 26 -1.31 -7.19 22.41
CA LEU A 26 -1.36 -8.59 22.86
C LEU A 26 -0.01 -9.09 23.39
N LEU A 27 1.11 -8.59 22.87
CA LEU A 27 2.45 -8.99 23.32
C LEU A 27 2.85 -8.36 24.67
N ILE A 28 2.25 -7.22 25.03
CA ILE A 28 2.45 -6.56 26.31
C ILE A 28 1.62 -7.22 27.42
N ASP A 29 0.53 -7.88 27.05
CA ASP A 29 -0.29 -8.67 27.99
C ASP A 29 0.50 -9.93 28.40
N GLU A 30 0.61 -10.21 29.70
CA GLU A 30 1.44 -11.30 30.27
C GLU A 30 0.87 -12.72 30.02
N ASP A 31 -0.09 -12.87 29.12
CA ASP A 31 -0.66 -14.17 28.73
C ASP A 31 0.18 -14.84 27.63
N PHE A 32 0.92 -15.89 28.02
CA PHE A 32 1.78 -16.67 27.12
C PHE A 32 1.00 -17.42 26.02
N ASP A 33 -0.28 -17.74 26.24
CA ASP A 33 -1.12 -18.40 25.24
C ASP A 33 -1.46 -17.47 24.07
N LEU A 34 -1.69 -16.17 24.38
CA LEU A 34 -2.00 -15.12 23.41
C LEU A 34 -0.81 -14.69 22.54
N HIS A 35 0.41 -14.96 22.98
CA HIS A 35 1.63 -14.63 22.23
C HIS A 35 1.66 -15.30 20.85
N SER A 36 1.19 -16.54 20.75
CA SER A 36 1.09 -17.27 19.48
C SER A 36 0.23 -16.54 18.43
N HIS A 37 -0.88 -15.95 18.89
CA HIS A 37 -1.81 -15.18 18.05
C HIS A 37 -1.22 -13.81 17.67
N ALA A 38 -0.44 -13.19 18.55
CA ALA A 38 0.25 -11.92 18.27
C ALA A 38 1.27 -12.05 17.12
N TRP A 39 2.03 -13.15 17.07
CA TRP A 39 2.93 -13.43 15.95
C TRP A 39 2.18 -13.66 14.63
N GLY A 40 1.03 -14.34 14.67
CA GLY A 40 0.15 -14.49 13.51
C GLY A 40 -0.39 -13.14 13.00
N LEU A 41 -0.75 -12.24 13.90
CA LEU A 41 -1.18 -10.88 13.55
C LEU A 41 -0.06 -10.04 12.93
N PHE A 42 1.17 -10.18 13.41
CA PHE A 42 2.35 -9.55 12.81
C PHE A 42 2.57 -10.03 11.38
N GLY A 43 2.40 -11.33 11.11
CA GLY A 43 2.46 -11.89 9.76
C GLY A 43 1.40 -11.27 8.82
N ASN A 44 0.15 -11.17 9.28
CA ASN A 44 -0.92 -10.52 8.52
C ASN A 44 -0.65 -9.02 8.29
N ALA A 45 -0.10 -8.32 9.27
CA ALA A 45 0.30 -6.93 9.11
C ALA A 45 1.37 -6.75 8.02
N ALA A 46 2.36 -7.64 7.97
CA ALA A 46 3.40 -7.63 6.94
C ALA A 46 2.84 -7.87 5.53
N ILE A 47 1.83 -8.75 5.39
CA ILE A 47 1.13 -8.96 4.12
C ILE A 47 0.39 -7.68 3.68
N CYS A 48 -0.38 -7.06 4.58
CA CYS A 48 -1.08 -5.81 4.28
C CYS A 48 -0.11 -4.67 3.89
N PHE A 49 1.03 -4.57 4.57
CA PHE A 49 2.09 -3.61 4.23
C PHE A 49 2.66 -3.87 2.83
N SER A 50 2.93 -5.13 2.51
CA SER A 50 3.46 -5.55 1.21
C SER A 50 2.49 -5.22 0.07
N ILE A 51 1.19 -5.49 0.25
CA ILE A 51 0.15 -5.12 -0.73
C ILE A 51 0.13 -3.62 -0.97
N GLY A 52 0.18 -2.80 0.10
CA GLY A 52 0.21 -1.34 -0.06
C GLY A 52 1.47 -0.85 -0.80
N CYS A 53 2.63 -1.48 -0.57
CA CYS A 53 3.85 -1.18 -1.34
C CYS A 53 3.67 -1.49 -2.83
N VAL A 54 3.09 -2.64 -3.18
CA VAL A 54 2.81 -3.01 -4.58
C VAL A 54 1.85 -2.01 -5.22
N CYS A 55 0.74 -1.68 -4.55
CA CYS A 55 -0.24 -0.70 -5.04
C CYS A 55 0.40 0.67 -5.32
N LYS A 56 1.28 1.15 -4.43
CA LYS A 56 2.00 2.42 -4.61
C LYS A 56 2.94 2.38 -5.82
N ILE A 57 3.69 1.29 -6.01
CA ILE A 57 4.58 1.11 -7.16
C ILE A 57 3.77 1.03 -8.45
N SER A 58 2.71 0.22 -8.49
CA SER A 58 1.81 0.11 -9.64
C SER A 58 1.23 1.48 -10.04
N TRP A 59 0.87 2.31 -9.07
CA TRP A 59 0.38 3.66 -9.34
C TRP A 59 1.47 4.58 -9.89
N ALA A 60 2.67 4.56 -9.31
CA ALA A 60 3.80 5.34 -9.81
C ALA A 60 4.14 4.98 -11.26
N LEU A 61 4.13 3.69 -11.60
CA LEU A 61 4.29 3.21 -12.98
C LEU A 61 3.16 3.65 -13.89
N ALA A 62 1.90 3.50 -13.47
CA ALA A 62 0.75 3.91 -14.27
C ALA A 62 0.79 5.41 -14.58
N ARG A 63 1.14 6.23 -13.59
CA ARG A 63 1.31 7.68 -13.76
C ARG A 63 2.48 8.01 -14.70
N GLY A 64 3.60 7.32 -14.58
CA GLY A 64 4.74 7.48 -15.48
C GLY A 64 4.41 7.12 -16.93
N ASN A 65 3.69 6.02 -17.15
CA ASN A 65 3.25 5.60 -18.47
C ASN A 65 2.23 6.57 -19.07
N ALA A 66 1.28 7.09 -18.26
CA ALA A 66 0.33 8.08 -18.71
C ALA A 66 1.02 9.37 -19.19
N MET A 67 2.04 9.85 -18.46
CA MET A 67 2.83 11.02 -18.85
C MET A 67 3.62 10.78 -20.14
N ARG A 68 4.28 9.61 -20.28
CA ARG A 68 4.99 9.24 -21.51
C ARG A 68 4.05 9.16 -22.71
N GLN A 69 2.83 8.66 -22.51
CA GLN A 69 1.82 8.58 -23.56
C GLN A 69 1.30 9.97 -23.96
N LEU A 70 1.23 10.92 -23.02
CA LEU A 70 0.90 12.30 -23.32
C LEU A 70 2.03 12.99 -24.10
N GLU A 71 3.28 12.77 -23.70
CA GLU A 71 4.46 13.30 -24.38
C GLU A 71 4.58 12.77 -25.80
N SER A 72 4.32 11.48 -26.03
CA SER A 72 4.34 10.90 -27.38
C SER A 72 3.23 11.45 -28.25
N ARG A 73 2.02 11.64 -27.72
CA ARG A 73 0.92 12.31 -28.43
C ARG A 73 1.28 13.76 -28.77
N LEU A 74 1.86 14.51 -27.84
CA LEU A 74 2.26 15.90 -28.05
C LEU A 74 3.37 16.01 -29.11
N ARG A 75 4.37 15.12 -29.10
CA ARG A 75 5.40 15.05 -30.16
C ARG A 75 4.79 14.78 -31.53
N GLN A 76 3.79 13.88 -31.61
CA GLN A 76 3.08 13.62 -32.85
C GLN A 76 2.32 14.85 -33.36
N GLU A 77 1.63 15.58 -32.48
CA GLU A 77 0.90 16.81 -32.88
C GLU A 77 1.84 17.93 -33.36
N LEU A 78 3.03 18.04 -32.75
CA LEU A 78 4.03 19.03 -33.14
C LEU A 78 4.82 18.63 -34.40
N GLY A 79 4.54 17.47 -35.01
CA GLY A 79 5.25 16.98 -36.20
C GLY A 79 6.72 16.65 -35.96
N LEU A 80 7.15 16.59 -34.70
CA LEU A 80 8.50 16.21 -34.27
C LEU A 80 8.58 14.68 -34.22
N ARG A 81 8.88 14.08 -35.38
CA ARG A 81 9.22 12.64 -35.48
C ARG A 81 10.69 12.40 -35.17
#